data_AF-A0A8S2XPM7-F1
#
_entry.id   AF-A0A8S2XPM7-F1
#
_cell.length_a   1.000
_cell.length_b   1.000
_cell.length_c   1.000
_cell.angle_alpha   90.00
_cell.angle_beta   90.00
_cell.angle_gamma   90.00
#
_symmetry.space_group_name_H-M   'P 1'
#
loop_
_entity.id
_entity.type
_entity.pdbx_description
1 polymer ?
#
loop_
_entity_poly.entity_id
_entity_poly.type
_entity_poly.pdbx_seq_one_letter_code
_entity_poly.pdbx_strand_id
1 'polypeptide(L)' 'MFDTGSAKSFIKKSILEQTNHVNIQFKQQSYLKADGSSTFNILGTTEIFIEFEKSCTSIIAGVVDALCVDCLL' A
#
# COMPACT_ATOMS: atom_id res chain seq x y z
N MET A 1 8.91 3.45 3.50
CA MET A 1 10.04 2.50 3.34
C MET A 1 10.12 2.17 1.86
N PHE A 2 11.29 2.21 1.26
CA PHE A 2 11.50 1.66 -0.08
C PHE A 2 11.98 0.23 0.08
N ASP A 3 11.24 -0.72 -0.46
CA ASP A 3 11.56 -2.14 -0.41
C ASP A 3 11.65 -2.69 -1.84
N THR A 4 12.87 -3.02 -2.27
CA THR A 4 13.15 -3.53 -3.61
C THR A 4 12.87 -5.02 -3.77
N GLY A 5 12.70 -5.76 -2.66
CA GLY A 5 12.28 -7.17 -2.69
C GLY A 5 10.79 -7.32 -3.01
N SER A 6 10.02 -6.26 -2.76
CA SER A 6 8.58 -6.27 -2.95
C SER A 6 8.13 -6.04 -4.39
N ALA A 7 7.22 -6.90 -4.85
CA ALA A 7 6.43 -6.66 -6.06
C ALA A 7 5.19 -5.76 -5.82
N LYS A 8 4.87 -5.39 -4.57
CA LYS A 8 3.63 -4.70 -4.19
C LYS A 8 3.88 -3.52 -3.25
N SER A 9 3.12 -2.44 -3.45
CA SER A 9 3.13 -1.29 -2.56
C SER A 9 1.93 -1.33 -1.61
N PHE A 10 2.13 -0.85 -0.38
CA PHE A 10 1.07 -0.76 0.63
C PHE A 10 1.10 0.60 1.30
N ILE A 11 -0.07 1.10 1.69
CA ILE A 11 -0.23 2.37 2.39
C ILE A 11 -1.18 2.20 3.56
N LYS A 12 -0.86 2.85 4.68
CA LYS A 12 -1.76 2.92 5.82
C LYS A 12 -2.91 3.88 5.50
N LYS A 13 -4.14 3.47 5.80
CA LYS A 13 -5.36 4.26 5.56
C LYS A 13 -5.26 5.69 6.11
N SER A 14 -4.74 5.85 7.32
CA SER A 14 -4.59 7.18 7.95
C SER A 14 -3.58 8.10 7.24
N ILE A 15 -2.65 7.54 6.46
CA ILE A 15 -1.68 8.30 5.67
C ILE A 15 -2.25 8.60 4.28
N LEU A 16 -3.06 7.68 3.72
CA LEU A 16 -3.71 7.86 2.43
C LEU A 16 -4.54 9.16 2.38
N GLU A 17 -5.23 9.50 3.47
CA GLU A 17 -6.02 10.75 3.61
C GLU A 17 -5.19 12.03 3.39
N GLN A 18 -3.85 11.95 3.47
CA GLN A 18 -2.92 13.06 3.29
C GLN A 18 -2.26 13.05 1.90
N THR A 19 -2.72 12.19 0.99
CA THR A 19 -2.14 12.02 -0.36
C THR A 19 -3.14 12.36 -1.45
N ASN A 20 -2.65 12.70 -2.64
CA ASN A 20 -3.50 12.78 -3.83
C ASN A 20 -3.71 11.35 -4.38
N HIS A 21 -4.95 10.87 -4.35
CA HIS A 21 -5.27 9.49 -4.68
C HIS A 21 -6.68 9.34 -5.25
N VAL A 22 -6.91 8.24 -5.96
CA VAL A 22 -8.25 7.83 -6.41
C VAL A 22 -8.97 7.09 -5.28
N ASN A 23 -10.31 7.15 -5.26
CA ASN A 23 -11.14 6.38 -4.33
C ASN A 23 -10.70 4.91 -4.23
N ILE A 24 -10.73 4.38 -3.01
CA ILE A 24 -10.35 2.99 -2.74
C ILE A 24 -11.31 2.06 -3.50
N GLN A 25 -10.73 1.18 -4.31
CA GLN A 25 -11.45 0.05 -4.90
C GLN A 25 -11.51 -1.06 -3.85
N PHE A 26 -12.62 -1.11 -3.11
CA PHE A 26 -12.83 -2.08 -2.05
C PHE A 26 -12.84 -3.51 -2.61
N LYS A 27 -11.80 -4.26 -2.25
CA LYS A 27 -11.63 -5.67 -2.58
C LYS A 27 -10.74 -6.27 -1.51
N GLN A 28 -11.37 -6.77 -0.46
CA GLN A 28 -10.63 -7.32 0.66
C GLN A 28 -9.80 -8.52 0.21
N GLN A 29 -8.51 -8.51 0.53
CA GLN A 29 -7.58 -9.58 0.20
C GLN A 29 -6.64 -9.79 1.38
N SER A 30 -6.23 -11.05 1.59
CA SER A 30 -5.25 -11.43 2.61
C SER A 30 -3.93 -11.77 1.94
N TYR A 31 -2.84 -11.29 2.54
CA TYR A 31 -1.47 -11.55 2.11
C TYR A 31 -0.72 -12.25 3.25
N LEU A 32 0.12 -13.23 2.92
CA LEU A 32 1.02 -13.87 3.87
C LEU A 32 2.16 -12.90 4.20
N LYS A 33 2.53 -12.80 5.48
CA LYS A 33 3.71 -12.06 5.91
C LYS A 33 4.96 -12.90 5.72
N ALA A 34 6.11 -12.25 5.87
CA ALA A 34 7.44 -12.87 5.75
C ALA A 34 7.69 -14.05 6.70
N ASP A 35 6.99 -14.10 7.83
CA ASP A 35 7.08 -15.21 8.78
C ASP A 35 6.47 -16.52 8.24
N GLY A 36 5.88 -16.49 7.05
CA GLY A 36 5.29 -17.64 6.38
C GLY A 36 4.05 -18.21 7.08
N SER A 37 3.53 -17.55 8.12
CA SER A 37 2.49 -18.10 8.99
C SER A 37 1.39 -17.11 9.32
N SER A 38 1.72 -15.83 9.52
CA SER A 38 0.73 -14.80 9.76
C SER A 38 0.30 -14.14 8.47
N THR A 39 -0.93 -13.65 8.45
CA THR A 39 -1.48 -12.89 7.32
C THR A 39 -1.79 -11.46 7.73
N PHE A 40 -1.85 -10.57 6.76
CA PHE A 40 -2.47 -9.26 6.91
C PHE A 40 -3.50 -9.01 5.82
N ASN A 41 -4.51 -8.21 6.14
CA ASN A 41 -5.60 -7.91 5.24
C ASN A 41 -5.45 -6.50 4.67
N ILE A 42 -5.71 -6.36 3.37
CA ILE A 42 -5.95 -5.06 2.75
C ILE A 42 -7.47 -4.81 2.68
N LEU A 43 -7.88 -3.54 2.77
CA LEU A 43 -9.24 -3.10 2.55
C LEU A 43 -9.58 -3.08 1.04
N GLY A 44 -8.58 -2.79 0.22
CA GLY A 44 -8.70 -2.61 -1.21
C GLY A 44 -7.45 -1.99 -1.79
N THR A 45 -7.53 -1.58 -3.05
CA THR A 45 -6.41 -0.93 -3.76
C THR A 45 -6.79 0.49 -4.14
N THR A 46 -5.79 1.37 -4.21
CA THR A 46 -5.93 2.75 -4.66
C THR A 46 -4.75 3.12 -5.54
N GLU A 47 -4.95 4.05 -6.45
CA GLU A 47 -3.89 4.69 -7.21
C GLU A 47 -3.52 6.00 -6.51
N ILE A 48 -2.24 6.15 -6.17
CA ILE A 48 -1.69 7.34 -5.51
C ILE A 48 -0.85 8.09 -6.52
N PHE A 49 -1.09 9.38 -6.66
CA PHE A 49 -0.31 10.29 -7.50
C PHE A 49 0.83 10.88 -6.69
N ILE A 50 2.04 10.77 -7.24
CA ILE A 50 3.27 11.30 -6.68
C ILE A 50 3.76 12.40 -7.63
N GLU A 51 3.71 13.63 -7.14
CA GLU A 51 4.18 14.79 -7.87
C GLU A 51 5.66 15.04 -7.56
N PHE A 52 6.46 15.05 -8.63
CA PHE A 52 7.80 15.60 -8.65
C PHE A 52 7.74 16.88 -9.47
N GLU A 53 8.58 17.88 -9.16
CA GLU A 53 8.54 19.25 -9.69
C GLU A 53 7.89 19.47 -11.08
N LYS A 54 8.27 18.67 -12.09
CA LYS A 54 7.74 18.76 -13.47
C LYS A 54 7.15 17.45 -13.99
N SER A 55 6.90 16.47 -13.13
CA SER A 55 6.50 15.13 -13.51
C SER A 55 5.54 14.53 -12.49
N CYS A 56 4.42 14.02 -12.95
CA CYS A 56 3.51 13.22 -12.14
C CYS A 56 3.73 11.76 -12.49
N THR A 57 3.87 10.92 -11.47
CA THR A 57 3.82 9.47 -11.62
C THR A 57 2.75 8.92 -10.69
N SER A 58 2.36 7.66 -10.88
CA SER A 58 1.40 7.02 -10.01
C SER A 58 1.88 5.62 -9.61
N ILE A 59 1.42 5.20 -8.44
CA ILE A 59 1.62 3.85 -7.93
C ILE A 59 0.28 3.25 -7.52
N ILE A 60 0.14 1.94 -7.69
CA ILE A 60 -0.99 1.19 -7.14
C ILE A 60 -0.57 0.64 -5.77
N ALA A 61 -1.32 1.01 -4.74
CA ALA A 61 -1.05 0.59 -3.36
C ALA A 61 -2.24 -0.15 -2.76
N GLY A 62 -1.96 -1.22 -2.01
CA GLY A 62 -2.93 -1.87 -1.12
C GLY A 62 -3.13 -1.06 0.15
N VAL A 63 -4.38 -0.74 0.48
CA VAL A 63 -4.72 0.04 1.68
C VAL A 63 -4.89 -0.88 2.87
N VAL A 64 -4.17 -0.62 3.95
CA VAL A 64 -4.23 -1.37 5.21
C VAL A 64 -4.57 -0.47 6.39
N ASP A 65 -5.25 -0.99 7.40
CA ASP A 65 -5.51 -0.23 8.64
C ASP A 65 -4.23 -0.06 9.49
N ALA A 66 -3.39 -1.09 9.53
CA ALA A 66 -2.12 -1.09 10.24
C ALA A 66 -1.01 -1.70 9.38
N LEU A 67 0.01 -0.90 9.08
CA LEU A 67 1.31 -1.41 8.64
C LEU A 67 2.07 -1.83 9.90
N CYS A 68 2.20 -3.13 10.15
CA CYS A 68 3.29 -3.60 10.99
C CYS A 68 4.58 -3.36 10.19
N VAL A 69 5.57 -2.73 10.82
CA VAL A 69 6.79 -2.22 10.16
C VAL A 69 7.69 -3.36 9.65
N ASP A 70 7.34 -4.62 9.93
CA ASP A 70 8.06 -5.83 9.55
C ASP A 70 7.35 -6.64 8.46
N CYS A 71 6.78 -5.96 7.45
CA CYS A 71 6.46 -6.64 6.20
C CYS A 71 7.74 -6.77 5.38
N LEU A 72 8.52 -7.82 5.63
CA LEU A 72 9.47 -8.31 4.64
C LEU A 72 8.63 -8.86 3.47
N LEU A 73 8.84 -8.30 2.29
CA LEU A 73 8.14 -8.65 1.05
C LEU A 73 8.98 -9.59 0.19
#